data_AF-A0ABD3C090-F1
#
_entry.id   AF-A0ABD3C090-F1
#
_cell.length_a   1.000
_cell.length_b   1.000
_cell.length_c   1.000
_cell.angle_alpha   90.00
_cell.angle_beta   90.00
_cell.angle_gamma   90.00
#
_symmetry.space_group_name_H-M   'P 1'
#
loop_
_entity.id
_entity.type
_entity.pdbx_description
1 polymer ?
#
loop_
_entity_poly.entity_id
_entity_poly.type
_entity_poly.pdbx_seq_one_letter_code
_entity_poly.pdbx_strand_id
1 'polypeptide(L)'
;MLGPLYDGKHLHSILKEKLKGIKLSQSLTNVIIPAFDIKQLQPVIFSTYEAKKSPLLDAKFSDICISTSAAPTFLPGHEFVTRDENGNVREFNLIDGGVAANNPTLIAINEVMKQMMGSNIDFFRMRPVDYPRLLTLSVGTGAARIDAKYNSKIVAKWGMLDWLFYGGTAPLLEIFSQASADMVDFHTSLVFQSFHSQDNYLRIQDDTFSGIENSVDIATKDNLERLVIIGQRLLAGPLSRINLDSGLTEPVQNGGTNEAAIKRVCAFIVD
;
A
#
# COMPACT_ATOMS: atom_id res chain seq x y z
N MET A 1 -22.17 18.23 -6.86
CA MET A 1 -21.00 17.98 -7.72
C MET A 1 -21.22 16.66 -8.44
N LEU A 2 -21.03 16.59 -9.74
CA LEU A 2 -21.10 15.36 -10.53
C LEU A 2 -19.68 14.99 -10.95
N GLY A 3 -19.20 13.82 -10.52
CA GLY A 3 -17.87 13.29 -10.89
C GLY A 3 -16.78 13.46 -9.82
N PRO A 4 -15.60 12.87 -10.05
CA PRO A 4 -14.44 12.95 -9.16
C PRO A 4 -13.82 14.36 -9.12
N LEU A 5 -13.00 14.63 -8.11
CA LEU A 5 -12.31 15.92 -7.93
C LEU A 5 -11.37 16.26 -9.09
N TYR A 6 -10.73 15.25 -9.68
CA TYR A 6 -9.81 15.36 -10.80
C TYR A 6 -10.25 14.49 -11.98
N ASP A 7 -10.01 14.96 -13.21
CA ASP A 7 -10.39 14.23 -14.43
C ASP A 7 -9.41 13.11 -14.85
N GLY A 8 -8.26 13.02 -14.17
CA GLY A 8 -7.22 12.01 -14.40
C GLY A 8 -6.42 12.15 -15.70
N LYS A 9 -6.78 13.04 -16.63
CA LYS A 9 -6.20 13.06 -17.98
C LYS A 9 -4.70 13.30 -17.98
N HIS A 10 -4.23 14.21 -17.12
CA HIS A 10 -2.81 14.53 -17.01
C HIS A 10 -2.00 13.34 -16.47
N LEU A 11 -2.50 12.69 -15.42
CA LEU A 11 -1.90 11.47 -14.86
C LEU A 11 -1.79 10.38 -15.93
N HIS A 12 -2.87 10.13 -16.69
CA HIS A 12 -2.87 9.12 -17.75
C HIS A 12 -1.84 9.44 -18.84
N SER A 13 -1.71 10.71 -19.22
CA SER A 13 -0.74 11.15 -20.22
C SER A 13 0.69 10.90 -19.76
N ILE A 14 1.04 11.31 -18.54
CA ILE A 14 2.39 11.11 -17.99
C ILE A 14 2.72 9.62 -17.88
N LEU A 15 1.81 8.81 -17.34
CA LEU A 15 2.05 7.37 -17.20
C LEU A 15 2.27 6.69 -18.55
N LYS A 16 1.46 7.02 -19.57
CA LYS A 16 1.64 6.49 -20.92
C LYS A 16 2.97 6.94 -21.56
N GLU A 17 3.37 8.20 -21.37
CA GLU A 17 4.64 8.74 -21.87
C GLU A 17 5.84 8.05 -21.20
N LYS A 18 5.85 7.95 -19.86
CA LYS A 18 6.99 7.41 -19.11
C LYS A 18 7.12 5.91 -19.24
N LEU A 19 6.01 5.18 -19.25
CA LEU A 19 6.01 3.71 -19.24
C LEU A 19 5.97 3.10 -20.64
N LYS A 20 5.75 3.90 -21.69
CA LYS A 20 5.90 3.53 -23.12
C LYS A 20 5.24 2.21 -23.54
N GLY A 21 4.17 1.81 -22.88
CA GLY A 21 3.44 0.57 -23.17
C GLY A 21 4.13 -0.72 -22.71
N ILE A 22 5.17 -0.63 -21.85
CA ILE A 22 5.79 -1.80 -21.22
C ILE A 22 4.72 -2.58 -20.45
N LYS A 23 4.75 -3.91 -20.61
CA LYS A 23 3.86 -4.83 -19.91
C LYS A 23 4.44 -5.31 -18.58
N LEU A 24 3.56 -5.79 -17.70
CA LEU A 24 3.92 -6.28 -16.37
C LEU A 24 4.97 -7.40 -16.40
N SER A 25 4.84 -8.34 -17.35
CA SER A 25 5.77 -9.45 -17.57
C SER A 25 7.20 -9.01 -17.89
N GLN A 26 7.37 -7.79 -18.42
CA GLN A 26 8.65 -7.19 -18.82
C GLN A 26 9.36 -6.44 -17.67
N SER A 27 8.84 -6.54 -16.45
CA SER A 27 9.47 -5.96 -15.26
C SER A 27 10.85 -6.53 -14.97
N LEU A 28 11.77 -5.68 -14.51
CA LEU A 28 13.15 -6.06 -14.16
C LEU A 28 13.23 -6.88 -12.87
N THR A 29 12.26 -6.69 -11.98
CA THR A 29 12.10 -7.45 -10.74
C THR A 29 10.64 -7.87 -10.60
N ASN A 30 10.36 -8.79 -9.69
CA ASN A 30 9.00 -9.15 -9.34
C ASN A 30 8.30 -7.96 -8.70
N VAL A 31 7.20 -7.51 -9.29
CA VAL A 31 6.36 -6.44 -8.78
C VAL A 31 4.97 -6.97 -8.47
N ILE A 32 4.32 -6.34 -7.49
CA ILE A 32 2.99 -6.67 -7.02
C ILE A 32 2.25 -5.35 -6.83
N ILE A 33 1.15 -5.17 -7.55
CA ILE A 33 0.38 -3.92 -7.55
C ILE A 33 -1.10 -4.26 -7.35
N PRO A 34 -1.70 -3.91 -6.19
CA PRO A 34 -3.12 -4.15 -5.96
C PRO A 34 -3.98 -3.14 -6.71
N ALA A 35 -5.16 -3.57 -7.12
CA ALA A 35 -6.27 -2.77 -7.59
C ALA A 35 -7.59 -3.42 -7.11
N PHE A 36 -8.72 -2.73 -7.23
CA PHE A 36 -10.02 -3.31 -6.90
C PHE A 36 -10.95 -3.26 -8.12
N ASP A 37 -11.49 -4.42 -8.53
CA ASP A 37 -12.42 -4.50 -9.66
C ASP A 37 -13.85 -4.27 -9.18
N ILE A 38 -14.44 -3.15 -9.62
CA ILE A 38 -15.79 -2.74 -9.21
C ILE A 38 -16.90 -3.52 -9.91
N LYS A 39 -16.61 -4.18 -11.04
CA LYS A 39 -17.57 -5.02 -11.75
C LYS A 39 -17.64 -6.40 -11.12
N GLN A 40 -16.49 -6.95 -10.69
CA GLN A 40 -16.41 -8.24 -10.02
C GLN A 40 -16.55 -8.14 -8.49
N LEU A 41 -16.42 -6.95 -7.93
CA LEU A 41 -16.35 -6.68 -6.48
C LEU A 41 -15.27 -7.52 -5.79
N GLN A 42 -14.09 -7.59 -6.40
CA GLN A 42 -12.97 -8.40 -5.92
C GLN A 42 -11.64 -7.65 -6.11
N PRO A 43 -10.65 -7.88 -5.22
CA PRO A 43 -9.30 -7.38 -5.44
C PRO A 43 -8.66 -8.04 -6.66
N VAL A 44 -7.89 -7.26 -7.42
CA VAL A 44 -7.04 -7.74 -8.51
C VAL A 44 -5.60 -7.46 -8.12
N ILE A 45 -4.80 -8.51 -8.02
CA ILE A 45 -3.37 -8.39 -7.72
C ILE A 45 -2.59 -8.57 -9.01
N PHE A 46 -2.02 -7.48 -9.52
CA PHE A 46 -1.12 -7.51 -10.65
C PHE A 46 0.27 -7.94 -10.16
N SER A 47 0.61 -9.20 -10.39
CA SER A 47 1.92 -9.76 -10.09
C SER A 47 2.69 -10.09 -11.37
N THR A 48 3.99 -9.77 -11.41
CA THR A 48 4.90 -10.24 -12.48
C THR A 48 4.83 -11.75 -12.67
N TYR A 49 4.74 -12.48 -11.55
CA TYR A 49 4.76 -13.95 -11.57
C TYR A 49 3.48 -14.51 -12.19
N GLU A 50 2.32 -13.96 -11.86
CA GLU A 50 1.06 -14.37 -12.46
C GLU A 50 0.91 -13.90 -13.92
N ALA A 51 1.43 -12.71 -14.26
CA ALA A 51 1.46 -12.24 -15.66
C ALA A 51 2.31 -13.12 -16.57
N LYS A 52 3.42 -13.68 -16.06
CA LYS A 52 4.25 -14.64 -16.82
C LYS A 52 3.55 -15.98 -17.07
N LYS A 53 2.54 -16.33 -16.26
CA LYS A 53 1.75 -17.56 -16.42
C LYS A 53 0.48 -17.35 -17.24
N SER A 54 -0.12 -16.17 -17.15
CA SER A 54 -1.42 -15.86 -17.74
C SER A 54 -1.34 -14.57 -18.55
N PRO A 55 -1.37 -14.64 -19.90
CA PRO A 55 -1.40 -13.47 -20.76
C PRO A 55 -2.55 -12.50 -20.47
N LEU A 56 -3.67 -13.00 -19.91
CA LEU A 56 -4.82 -12.19 -19.49
C LEU A 56 -4.55 -11.34 -18.25
N LEU A 57 -3.46 -11.59 -17.52
CA LEU A 57 -2.99 -10.76 -16.41
C LEU A 57 -1.82 -9.86 -16.82
N ASP A 58 -1.28 -10.04 -18.02
CA ASP A 58 -0.14 -9.27 -18.54
C ASP A 58 -0.58 -7.93 -19.15
N ALA A 59 -1.06 -7.05 -18.29
CA ALA A 59 -1.49 -5.70 -18.63
C ALA A 59 -0.30 -4.73 -18.78
N LYS A 60 -0.54 -3.58 -19.44
CA LYS A 60 0.45 -2.50 -19.52
C LYS A 60 0.63 -1.86 -18.14
N PHE A 61 1.86 -1.51 -17.79
CA PHE A 61 2.15 -0.77 -16.57
C PHE A 61 1.36 0.53 -16.47
N SER A 62 1.17 1.25 -17.58
CA SER A 62 0.37 2.46 -17.58
C SER A 62 -1.06 2.23 -17.11
N ASP A 63 -1.69 1.14 -17.56
CA ASP A 63 -3.06 0.82 -17.17
C ASP A 63 -3.14 0.40 -15.70
N ILE A 64 -2.19 -0.43 -15.25
CA ILE A 64 -2.09 -0.84 -13.85
C ILE A 64 -1.85 0.36 -12.91
N CYS A 65 -0.93 1.26 -13.25
CA CYS A 65 -0.61 2.45 -12.45
C CYS A 65 -1.76 3.45 -12.39
N ILE A 66 -2.52 3.60 -13.49
CA ILE A 66 -3.74 4.41 -13.48
C ILE A 66 -4.75 3.77 -12.51
N SER A 67 -5.02 2.47 -12.66
CA SER A 67 -5.98 1.74 -11.83
C SER A 67 -5.65 1.79 -10.34
N THR A 68 -4.42 1.47 -9.96
CA THR A 68 -4.00 1.41 -8.55
C THR A 68 -4.05 2.77 -7.85
N SER A 69 -3.99 3.88 -8.60
CA SER A 69 -4.04 5.25 -8.07
C SER A 69 -5.43 5.89 -8.14
N ALA A 70 -6.43 5.19 -8.69
CA ALA A 70 -7.75 5.75 -8.97
C ALA A 70 -8.62 5.81 -7.70
N ALA A 71 -8.19 6.63 -6.73
CA ALA A 71 -8.84 6.81 -5.43
C ALA A 71 -10.30 7.27 -5.60
N PRO A 72 -11.29 6.57 -5.01
CA PRO A 72 -12.68 7.02 -5.03
C PRO A 72 -12.80 8.48 -4.59
N THR A 73 -13.71 9.22 -5.21
CA THR A 73 -13.91 10.68 -5.04
C THR A 73 -12.82 11.59 -5.62
N PHE A 74 -11.58 11.11 -5.79
CA PHE A 74 -10.47 11.91 -6.31
C PHE A 74 -10.27 11.72 -7.81
N LEU A 75 -10.24 10.48 -8.28
CA LEU A 75 -9.94 10.13 -9.66
C LEU A 75 -11.02 9.19 -10.24
N PRO A 76 -11.25 9.22 -11.55
CA PRO A 76 -12.17 8.29 -12.20
C PRO A 76 -11.59 6.86 -12.17
N GLY A 77 -12.47 5.86 -12.08
CA GLY A 77 -12.09 4.48 -12.32
C GLY A 77 -11.55 4.27 -13.74
N HIS A 78 -10.76 3.23 -13.93
CA HIS A 78 -10.07 2.94 -15.19
C HIS A 78 -10.50 1.61 -15.78
N GLU A 79 -10.84 1.64 -17.07
CA GLU A 79 -11.26 0.48 -17.83
C GLU A 79 -10.22 0.14 -18.90
N PHE A 80 -9.88 -1.15 -18.99
CA PHE A 80 -9.11 -1.67 -20.11
C PHE A 80 -9.36 -3.16 -20.31
N VAL A 81 -8.85 -3.70 -21.42
CA VAL A 81 -8.93 -5.12 -21.73
C VAL A 81 -7.55 -5.69 -22.01
N THR A 82 -7.35 -6.95 -21.66
CA THR A 82 -6.23 -7.78 -22.12
C THR A 82 -6.76 -8.89 -23.03
N ARG A 83 -5.87 -9.43 -23.87
CA ARG A 83 -6.20 -10.50 -24.81
C ARG A 83 -5.08 -11.54 -24.79
N ASP A 84 -5.45 -12.81 -24.84
CA ASP A 84 -4.50 -13.90 -25.05
C ASP A 84 -4.38 -14.29 -26.53
N GLU A 85 -3.51 -15.25 -26.82
CA GLU A 85 -3.23 -15.75 -28.18
C GLU A 85 -4.42 -16.48 -28.80
N ASN A 86 -5.33 -17.00 -27.98
CA ASN A 86 -6.55 -17.70 -28.41
C ASN A 86 -7.72 -16.72 -28.66
N GLY A 87 -7.50 -15.42 -28.45
CA GLY A 87 -8.52 -14.39 -28.60
C GLY A 87 -9.46 -14.24 -27.40
N ASN A 88 -9.20 -14.92 -26.28
CA ASN A 88 -9.94 -14.69 -25.04
C ASN A 88 -9.66 -13.28 -24.56
N VAL A 89 -10.68 -12.65 -23.96
CA VAL A 89 -10.63 -11.27 -23.48
C VAL A 89 -10.88 -11.26 -21.99
N ARG A 90 -10.07 -10.51 -21.26
CA ARG A 90 -10.36 -10.14 -19.88
C ARG A 90 -10.54 -8.64 -19.78
N GLU A 91 -11.71 -8.24 -19.32
CA GLU A 91 -12.07 -6.86 -19.02
C GLU A 91 -11.72 -6.53 -17.58
N PHE A 92 -11.24 -5.32 -17.35
CA PHE A 92 -10.86 -4.78 -16.06
C PHE A 92 -11.61 -3.46 -15.84
N ASN A 93 -12.33 -3.35 -14.74
CA ASN A 93 -13.03 -2.13 -14.32
C ASN A 93 -12.51 -1.75 -12.94
N LEU A 94 -11.42 -0.99 -12.88
CA LEU A 94 -10.60 -0.92 -11.69
C LEU A 94 -10.59 0.46 -11.03
N ILE A 95 -10.52 0.44 -9.70
CA ILE A 95 -10.22 1.59 -8.84
C ILE A 95 -9.00 1.27 -7.97
N ASP A 96 -8.65 2.26 -7.13
CA ASP A 96 -7.50 2.25 -6.24
C ASP A 96 -7.27 0.94 -5.48
N GLY A 97 -6.00 0.54 -5.39
CA GLY A 97 -5.58 -0.64 -4.66
C GLY A 97 -5.76 -0.51 -3.14
N GLY A 98 -5.76 0.71 -2.60
CA GLY A 98 -5.95 1.01 -1.19
C GLY A 98 -7.33 0.63 -0.66
N VAL A 99 -8.33 0.50 -1.53
CA VAL A 99 -9.64 -0.07 -1.18
C VAL A 99 -9.52 -1.56 -0.81
N ALA A 100 -8.57 -2.26 -1.42
CA ALA A 100 -8.30 -3.67 -1.14
C ALA A 100 -7.18 -3.85 -0.09
N ALA A 101 -6.06 -3.16 -0.27
CA ALA A 101 -4.83 -3.34 0.48
C ALA A 101 -3.99 -2.06 0.46
N ASN A 102 -4.30 -1.16 1.38
CA ASN A 102 -3.56 0.09 1.57
C ASN A 102 -2.12 -0.13 2.08
N ASN A 103 -1.87 -1.28 2.72
CA ASN A 103 -0.52 -1.76 3.03
C ASN A 103 -0.29 -3.11 2.31
N PRO A 104 0.41 -3.14 1.17
CA PRO A 104 0.56 -4.37 0.38
C PRO A 104 1.59 -5.36 0.95
N THR A 105 2.16 -5.10 2.13
CA THR A 105 3.23 -5.92 2.74
C THR A 105 2.85 -7.40 2.82
N LEU A 106 1.67 -7.72 3.34
CA LEU A 106 1.22 -9.11 3.45
C LEU A 106 0.93 -9.76 2.09
N ILE A 107 0.47 -8.98 1.10
CA ILE A 107 0.29 -9.49 -0.27
C ILE A 107 1.66 -9.82 -0.87
N ALA A 108 2.65 -8.96 -0.66
CA ALA A 108 4.01 -9.18 -1.12
C ALA A 108 4.64 -10.43 -0.51
N ILE A 109 4.52 -10.58 0.81
CA ILE A 109 4.97 -11.79 1.52
C ILE A 109 4.27 -13.03 0.94
N ASN A 110 2.93 -13.02 0.83
CA ASN A 110 2.17 -14.16 0.31
C ASN A 110 2.62 -14.56 -1.10
N GLU A 111 2.88 -13.59 -1.97
CA GLU A 111 3.35 -13.90 -3.33
C GLU A 111 4.74 -14.52 -3.35
N VAL A 112 5.68 -14.03 -2.53
CA VAL A 112 7.00 -14.65 -2.37
C VAL A 112 6.87 -16.07 -1.83
N MET A 113 6.00 -16.29 -0.84
CA MET A 113 5.72 -17.60 -0.27
C MET A 113 5.20 -18.57 -1.34
N LYS A 114 4.20 -18.15 -2.14
CA LYS A 114 3.66 -18.93 -3.26
C LYS A 114 4.72 -19.28 -4.30
N GLN A 115 5.64 -18.36 -4.59
CA GLN A 115 6.74 -18.64 -5.52
C GLN A 115 7.72 -19.68 -4.97
N MET A 116 8.06 -19.60 -3.69
CA MET A 116 9.06 -20.49 -3.07
C MET A 116 8.52 -21.90 -2.79
N MET A 117 7.25 -22.02 -2.40
CA MET A 117 6.68 -23.30 -1.93
C MET A 117 5.55 -23.84 -2.82
N GLY A 118 5.18 -23.14 -3.90
CA GLY A 118 4.11 -23.53 -4.80
C GLY A 118 2.70 -23.14 -4.33
N SER A 119 1.69 -23.41 -5.16
CA SER A 119 0.32 -22.91 -4.98
C SER A 119 -0.53 -23.59 -3.89
N ASN A 120 -0.04 -24.68 -3.27
CA ASN A 120 -0.79 -25.53 -2.32
C ASN A 120 -0.32 -25.37 -0.86
N ILE A 121 0.06 -24.16 -0.44
CA ILE A 121 0.52 -23.91 0.93
C ILE A 121 -0.69 -23.88 1.87
N ASP A 122 -0.66 -24.73 2.89
CA ASP A 122 -1.52 -24.61 4.07
C ASP A 122 -0.77 -23.79 5.13
N PHE A 123 -1.09 -22.49 5.19
CA PHE A 123 -0.46 -21.54 6.11
C PHE A 123 -0.57 -21.96 7.58
N PHE A 124 -1.63 -22.69 7.95
CA PHE A 124 -1.86 -23.13 9.32
C PHE A 124 -1.00 -24.34 9.73
N ARG A 125 -0.29 -24.96 8.78
CA ARG A 125 0.53 -26.17 9.03
C ARG A 125 2.03 -25.95 8.83
N MET A 126 2.47 -24.73 8.51
CA MET A 126 3.90 -24.41 8.40
C MET A 126 4.57 -24.35 9.78
N ARG A 127 5.75 -24.98 9.91
CA ARG A 127 6.59 -24.83 11.11
C ARG A 127 7.44 -23.56 10.97
N PRO A 128 7.96 -23.00 12.09
CA PRO A 128 8.91 -21.88 12.07
C PRO A 128 10.09 -22.05 11.10
N VAL A 129 10.61 -23.28 10.98
CA VAL A 129 11.73 -23.62 10.07
C VAL A 129 11.34 -23.64 8.59
N ASP A 130 10.03 -23.71 8.30
CA ASP A 130 9.48 -23.74 6.96
C ASP A 130 9.20 -22.31 6.44
N TYR A 131 9.23 -21.29 7.31
CA TYR A 131 9.16 -19.90 6.87
C TYR A 131 10.49 -19.48 6.22
N PRO A 132 10.48 -18.99 4.97
CA PRO A 132 11.68 -18.48 4.34
C PRO A 132 12.23 -17.31 5.16
N ARG A 133 13.55 -17.16 5.11
CA ARG A 133 14.24 -15.99 5.67
C ARG A 133 13.87 -14.77 4.83
N LEU A 134 12.73 -14.18 5.15
CA LEU A 134 12.28 -12.94 4.54
C LEU A 134 12.98 -11.78 5.23
N LEU A 135 13.40 -10.81 4.44
CA LEU A 135 13.80 -9.49 4.87
C LEU A 135 12.81 -8.51 4.23
N THR A 136 12.04 -7.82 5.06
CA THR A 136 10.91 -7.01 4.63
C THR A 136 11.10 -5.57 5.08
N LEU A 137 11.23 -4.66 4.11
CA LEU A 137 11.15 -3.22 4.32
C LEU A 137 9.79 -2.73 3.85
N SER A 138 9.00 -2.18 4.76
CA SER A 138 7.71 -1.57 4.48
C SER A 138 7.80 -0.07 4.72
N VAL A 139 7.46 0.73 3.73
CA VAL A 139 7.52 2.20 3.81
C VAL A 139 6.10 2.74 3.65
N GLY A 140 5.62 3.45 4.66
CA GLY A 140 4.34 4.13 4.62
C GLY A 140 4.46 5.59 4.18
N THR A 141 3.31 6.19 3.88
CA THR A 141 3.20 7.59 3.45
C THR A 141 2.83 8.54 4.59
N GLY A 142 2.92 8.04 5.83
CA GLY A 142 2.46 8.74 7.02
C GLY A 142 0.95 8.66 7.23
N ALA A 143 0.53 8.98 8.44
CA ALA A 143 -0.86 9.00 8.86
C ALA A 143 -1.11 10.16 9.83
N ALA A 144 -2.33 10.70 9.82
CA ALA A 144 -2.74 11.67 10.80
C ALA A 144 -2.72 11.06 12.20
N ARG A 145 -2.39 11.90 13.18
CA ARG A 145 -2.58 11.55 14.59
C ARG A 145 -4.06 11.29 14.86
N ILE A 146 -4.43 10.01 15.06
CA ILE A 146 -5.82 9.56 15.19
C ILE A 146 -6.53 10.24 16.37
N ASP A 147 -5.79 10.55 17.43
CA ASP A 147 -6.29 11.10 18.69
C ASP A 147 -6.89 12.52 18.59
N ALA A 148 -6.78 13.20 17.43
CA ALA A 148 -7.26 14.57 17.27
C ALA A 148 -8.33 14.81 16.18
N LYS A 149 -8.61 13.88 15.26
CA LYS A 149 -9.43 14.19 14.07
C LYS A 149 -10.94 14.05 14.31
N TYR A 150 -11.36 13.00 14.99
CA TYR A 150 -12.78 12.73 15.29
C TYR A 150 -12.95 12.32 16.75
N ASN A 151 -14.10 12.65 17.36
CA ASN A 151 -14.45 12.13 18.68
C ASN A 151 -15.88 11.59 18.69
N SER A 152 -16.17 10.71 19.65
CA SER A 152 -17.46 10.02 19.75
C SER A 152 -18.65 10.96 19.86
N LYS A 153 -18.49 12.14 20.47
CA LYS A 153 -19.57 13.14 20.59
C LYS A 153 -19.91 13.80 19.25
N ILE A 154 -18.92 13.99 18.37
CA ILE A 154 -19.10 14.49 17.00
C ILE A 154 -19.74 13.41 16.15
N VAL A 155 -19.15 12.21 16.13
CA VAL A 155 -19.57 11.09 15.28
C VAL A 155 -20.97 10.56 15.66
N ALA A 156 -21.37 10.65 16.92
CA ALA A 156 -22.72 10.26 17.36
C ALA A 156 -23.84 11.08 16.69
N LYS A 157 -23.52 12.23 16.09
CA LYS A 157 -24.48 13.08 15.37
C LYS A 157 -24.43 12.88 13.85
N TRP A 158 -23.51 12.06 13.34
CA TRP A 158 -23.31 11.88 11.91
C TRP A 158 -24.42 11.06 11.26
N GLY A 159 -24.96 11.59 10.16
CA GLY A 159 -25.75 10.83 9.21
C GLY A 159 -24.90 10.26 8.08
N MET A 160 -25.56 9.65 7.10
CA MET A 160 -24.89 9.06 5.92
C MET A 160 -24.00 10.07 5.18
N LEU A 161 -24.42 11.34 5.07
CA LEU A 161 -23.65 12.37 4.38
C LEU A 161 -22.38 12.76 5.13
N ASP A 162 -22.44 12.88 6.46
CA ASP A 162 -21.26 13.21 7.26
C ASP A 162 -20.21 12.09 7.19
N TRP A 163 -20.65 10.83 7.22
CA TRP A 163 -19.76 9.67 7.04
C TRP A 163 -19.06 9.64 5.68
N LEU A 164 -19.72 10.15 4.64
CA LEU A 164 -19.17 10.23 3.29
C LEU A 164 -18.33 11.50 3.08
N PHE A 165 -18.74 12.62 3.67
CA PHE A 165 -18.12 13.93 3.51
C PHE A 165 -18.22 14.73 4.81
N TYR A 166 -17.09 14.92 5.48
CA TYR A 166 -17.01 15.77 6.67
C TYR A 166 -15.75 16.61 6.63
N GLY A 167 -15.89 17.93 6.80
CA GLY A 167 -14.74 18.84 6.89
C GLY A 167 -13.81 18.81 5.68
N GLY A 168 -14.32 18.52 4.47
CA GLY A 168 -13.50 18.40 3.25
C GLY A 168 -12.75 17.07 3.11
N THR A 169 -13.04 16.10 3.99
CA THR A 169 -12.46 14.75 3.96
C THR A 169 -13.54 13.71 3.67
N ALA A 170 -13.14 12.46 3.40
CA ALA A 170 -14.02 11.31 3.26
C ALA A 170 -13.79 10.32 4.44
N PRO A 171 -14.43 10.53 5.61
CA PRO A 171 -14.08 9.83 6.85
C PRO A 171 -14.11 8.30 6.73
N LEU A 172 -15.13 7.75 6.08
CA LEU A 172 -15.27 6.29 5.93
C LEU A 172 -14.09 5.68 5.18
N LEU A 173 -13.65 6.33 4.09
CA LEU A 173 -12.52 5.87 3.28
C LEU A 173 -11.21 5.96 4.08
N GLU A 174 -10.98 7.08 4.76
CA GLU A 174 -9.78 7.26 5.60
C GLU A 174 -9.71 6.24 6.73
N ILE A 175 -10.81 6.02 7.47
CA ILE A 175 -10.85 5.09 8.60
C ILE A 175 -10.59 3.66 8.13
N PHE A 176 -11.25 3.19 7.07
CA PHE A 176 -11.02 1.84 6.56
C PHE A 176 -9.61 1.67 5.97
N SER A 177 -9.10 2.70 5.30
CA SER A 177 -7.75 2.68 4.72
C SER A 177 -6.67 2.63 5.79
N GLN A 178 -6.81 3.42 6.86
CA GLN A 178 -5.90 3.40 8.01
C GLN A 178 -6.00 2.08 8.77
N ALA A 179 -7.21 1.64 9.12
CA ALA A 179 -7.43 0.38 9.83
C ALA A 179 -6.86 -0.81 9.06
N SER A 180 -7.00 -0.82 7.72
CA SER A 180 -6.38 -1.84 6.86
C SER A 180 -4.86 -1.83 6.99
N ALA A 181 -4.23 -0.65 6.95
CA ALA A 181 -2.79 -0.52 7.05
C ALA A 181 -2.23 -0.95 8.43
N ASP A 182 -2.90 -0.54 9.51
CA ASP A 182 -2.53 -0.85 10.89
C ASP A 182 -2.64 -2.36 11.17
N MET A 183 -3.72 -2.99 10.72
CA MET A 183 -3.92 -4.43 10.89
C MET A 183 -2.86 -5.25 10.15
N VAL A 184 -2.44 -4.81 8.95
CA VAL A 184 -1.33 -5.44 8.22
C VAL A 184 -0.02 -5.32 8.98
N ASP A 185 0.29 -4.16 9.55
CA ASP A 185 1.50 -3.94 10.32
C ASP A 185 1.53 -4.77 11.61
N PHE A 186 0.41 -4.81 12.34
CA PHE A 186 0.22 -5.63 13.52
C PHE A 186 0.42 -7.12 13.21
N HIS A 187 -0.28 -7.64 12.20
CA HIS A 187 -0.17 -9.06 11.83
C HIS A 187 1.22 -9.43 11.33
N THR A 188 1.85 -8.56 10.54
CA THR A 188 3.22 -8.80 10.05
C THR A 188 4.19 -8.82 11.23
N SER A 189 4.11 -7.83 12.12
CA SER A 189 4.95 -7.76 13.31
C SER A 189 4.78 -8.97 14.23
N LEU A 190 3.54 -9.41 14.46
CA LEU A 190 3.24 -10.61 15.24
C LEU A 190 3.89 -11.86 14.64
N VAL A 191 3.79 -12.05 13.32
CA VAL A 191 4.40 -13.19 12.62
C VAL A 191 5.92 -13.17 12.78
N PHE A 192 6.59 -12.04 12.51
CA PHE A 192 8.05 -11.95 12.63
C PHE A 192 8.55 -12.08 14.07
N GLN A 193 7.82 -11.55 15.06
CA GLN A 193 8.14 -11.71 16.48
C GLN A 193 7.94 -13.16 16.96
N SER A 194 6.88 -13.83 16.51
CA SER A 194 6.60 -15.23 16.87
C SER A 194 7.69 -16.20 16.38
N PHE A 195 8.43 -15.82 15.34
CA PHE A 195 9.56 -16.58 14.80
C PHE A 195 10.93 -16.02 15.23
N HIS A 196 10.99 -15.18 16.28
CA HIS A 196 12.22 -14.55 16.78
C HIS A 196 13.04 -13.84 15.69
N SER A 197 12.36 -13.29 14.69
CA SER A 197 12.94 -12.64 13.52
C SER A 197 12.47 -11.19 13.39
N GLN A 198 12.12 -10.54 14.50
CA GLN A 198 11.55 -9.19 14.48
C GLN A 198 12.41 -8.14 13.77
N ASP A 199 13.72 -8.33 13.72
CA ASP A 199 14.65 -7.40 13.06
C ASP A 199 14.67 -7.55 11.53
N ASN A 200 14.04 -8.60 11.01
CA ASN A 200 13.85 -8.79 9.58
C ASN A 200 12.63 -8.05 9.03
N TYR A 201 11.77 -7.48 9.88
CA TYR A 201 10.67 -6.61 9.47
C TYR A 201 10.93 -5.19 9.94
N LEU A 202 11.17 -4.30 8.98
CA LEU A 202 11.36 -2.88 9.21
C LEU A 202 10.20 -2.10 8.58
N ARG A 203 9.39 -1.47 9.43
CA ARG A 203 8.34 -0.52 9.02
C ARG A 203 8.82 0.91 9.26
N ILE A 204 8.85 1.71 8.20
CA ILE A 204 9.15 3.14 8.25
C ILE A 204 7.83 3.90 8.05
N GLN A 205 7.34 4.53 9.10
CA GLN A 205 6.03 5.17 9.15
C GLN A 205 6.07 6.37 10.11
N ASP A 206 5.34 7.43 9.77
CA ASP A 206 5.15 8.61 10.60
C ASP A 206 3.65 8.80 10.91
N ASP A 207 3.26 8.58 12.17
CA ASP A 207 1.87 8.68 12.61
C ASP A 207 1.55 10.06 13.24
N THR A 208 2.35 11.08 12.94
CA THR A 208 2.27 12.41 13.56
C THR A 208 1.79 13.50 12.61
N PHE A 209 1.27 13.15 11.44
CA PHE A 209 0.83 14.16 10.47
C PHE A 209 -0.29 15.00 11.07
N SER A 210 -0.25 16.30 10.77
CA SER A 210 -1.25 17.27 11.21
C SER A 210 -1.45 18.30 10.11
N GLY A 211 -2.68 18.71 9.83
CA GLY A 211 -2.94 19.77 8.85
C GLY A 211 -2.91 19.29 7.39
N ILE A 212 -2.34 20.11 6.51
CA ILE A 212 -2.35 19.90 5.04
C ILE A 212 -1.45 18.73 4.62
N GLU A 213 -0.50 18.38 5.48
CA GLU A 213 0.47 17.30 5.30
C GLU A 213 -0.22 15.93 5.29
N ASN A 214 -1.43 15.82 5.88
CA ASN A 214 -2.26 14.61 5.83
C ASN A 214 -3.18 14.54 4.59
N SER A 215 -3.26 15.59 3.77
CA SER A 215 -4.03 15.52 2.54
C SER A 215 -3.28 14.71 1.48
N VAL A 216 -4.04 13.89 0.75
CA VAL A 216 -3.53 13.04 -0.33
C VAL A 216 -3.41 13.78 -1.68
N ASP A 217 -3.93 15.00 -1.78
CA ASP A 217 -4.15 15.72 -3.04
C ASP A 217 -3.61 17.15 -3.08
N ILE A 218 -3.13 17.70 -1.95
CA ILE A 218 -2.51 19.04 -1.90
C ILE A 218 -1.07 18.96 -2.43
N ALA A 219 -0.90 19.16 -3.73
CA ALA A 219 0.39 19.17 -4.44
C ALA A 219 1.03 20.56 -4.58
N THR A 220 0.83 21.47 -3.62
CA THR A 220 1.49 22.78 -3.63
C THR A 220 3.00 22.62 -3.37
N LYS A 221 3.82 23.50 -3.94
CA LYS A 221 5.28 23.47 -3.75
C LYS A 221 5.66 23.43 -2.26
N ASP A 222 5.06 24.31 -1.46
CA ASP A 222 5.30 24.38 -0.02
C ASP A 222 4.95 23.07 0.69
N ASN A 223 3.83 22.43 0.35
CA ASN A 223 3.45 21.15 0.97
C ASN A 223 4.43 20.03 0.59
N LEU A 224 4.82 19.95 -0.69
CA LEU A 224 5.81 18.98 -1.15
C LEU A 224 7.17 19.17 -0.47
N GLU A 225 7.63 20.40 -0.29
CA GLU A 225 8.87 20.70 0.44
C GLU A 225 8.77 20.29 1.92
N ARG A 226 7.61 20.51 2.57
CA ARG A 226 7.36 20.04 3.94
C ARG A 226 7.38 18.52 4.04
N LEU A 227 6.78 17.80 3.10
CA LEU A 227 6.80 16.34 3.05
C LEU A 227 8.24 15.80 2.93
N VAL A 228 9.12 16.46 2.16
CA VAL A 228 10.56 16.13 2.13
C VAL A 228 11.21 16.32 3.49
N ILE A 229 10.95 17.44 4.17
CA ILE A 229 11.48 17.72 5.51
C ILE A 229 10.97 16.70 6.53
N ILE A 230 9.71 16.26 6.43
CA ILE A 230 9.15 15.18 7.24
C ILE A 230 9.93 13.88 7.00
N GLY A 231 10.14 13.47 5.75
CA GLY A 231 10.92 12.27 5.43
C GLY A 231 12.36 12.32 5.97
N GLN A 232 13.02 13.47 5.87
CA GLN A 232 14.37 13.67 6.44
C GLN A 232 14.37 13.54 7.97
N ARG A 233 13.36 14.12 8.65
CA ARG A 233 13.21 13.98 10.10
C ARG A 233 12.90 12.54 10.50
N LEU A 234 12.07 11.85 9.74
CA LEU A 234 11.74 10.44 9.97
C LEU A 234 13.00 9.56 9.88
N LEU A 235 13.88 9.80 8.89
CA LEU A 235 15.16 9.11 8.78
C LEU A 235 16.08 9.32 9.99
N ALA A 236 16.17 10.57 10.49
CA ALA A 236 16.96 10.92 11.66
C ALA A 236 16.32 10.48 12.99
N GLY A 237 15.00 10.22 12.99
CA GLY A 237 14.23 9.80 14.14
C GLY A 237 14.60 8.42 14.66
N PRO A 238 14.15 8.08 15.88
CA PRO A 238 14.41 6.76 16.46
C PRO A 238 13.76 5.66 15.61
N LEU A 239 14.43 4.51 15.55
CA LEU A 239 13.80 3.29 15.06
C LEU A 239 12.61 2.96 15.95
N SER A 240 11.44 2.78 15.34
CA SER A 240 10.20 2.44 16.05
C SER A 240 9.60 1.14 15.50
N ARG A 241 8.79 0.47 16.33
CA ARG A 241 8.06 -0.73 15.97
C ARG A 241 6.70 -0.69 16.67
N ILE A 242 5.69 -1.33 16.09
CA ILE A 242 4.41 -1.52 16.78
C ILE A 242 4.61 -2.34 18.06
N ASN A 243 4.09 -1.82 19.17
CA ASN A 243 3.95 -2.54 20.41
C ASN A 243 2.66 -3.37 20.33
N LEU A 244 2.76 -4.69 20.49
CA LEU A 244 1.63 -5.60 20.30
C LEU A 244 0.58 -5.51 21.42
N ASP A 245 0.93 -4.95 22.59
CA ASP A 245 0.01 -4.75 23.70
C ASP A 245 -0.78 -3.44 23.55
N SER A 246 -0.09 -2.34 23.19
CA SER A 246 -0.71 -1.02 23.05
C SER A 246 -1.30 -0.78 21.66
N GLY A 247 -0.84 -1.50 20.64
CA GLY A 247 -1.17 -1.27 19.23
C GLY A 247 -0.53 0.00 18.65
N LEU A 248 0.34 0.67 19.40
CA LEU A 248 0.98 1.93 19.00
C LEU A 248 2.41 1.71 18.52
N THR A 249 2.84 2.55 17.58
CA THR A 249 4.25 2.62 17.15
C THR A 249 5.11 3.28 18.24
N GLU A 250 6.05 2.53 18.80
CA GLU A 250 6.91 2.98 19.91
C GLU A 250 8.40 2.87 19.56
N PRO A 251 9.27 3.77 20.05
CA PRO A 251 10.71 3.67 19.85
C PRO A 251 11.30 2.37 20.42
N VAL A 252 12.12 1.69 19.63
CA VAL A 252 12.86 0.50 20.07
C VAL A 252 14.04 0.92 20.95
N GLN A 253 14.07 0.43 22.18
CA GLN A 253 15.16 0.73 23.11
C GLN A 253 16.52 0.31 22.51
N ASN A 254 17.48 1.24 22.46
CA ASN A 254 18.80 1.05 21.83
C ASN A 254 18.76 0.67 20.33
N GLY A 255 17.65 0.89 19.62
CA GLY A 255 17.48 0.53 18.20
C GLY A 255 18.24 1.43 17.20
N GLY A 256 18.73 2.58 17.66
CA GLY A 256 19.35 3.60 16.83
C GLY A 256 18.32 4.41 16.03
N THR A 257 18.73 4.95 14.88
CA THR A 257 17.85 5.72 13.98
C THR A 257 17.27 4.87 12.87
N ASN A 258 16.21 5.35 12.23
CA ASN A 258 15.65 4.74 11.03
C ASN A 258 16.67 4.65 9.90
N GLU A 259 17.49 5.69 9.69
CA GLU A 259 18.58 5.68 8.71
C GLU A 259 19.56 4.53 8.96
N ALA A 260 19.99 4.33 10.22
CA ALA A 260 20.90 3.25 10.57
C ALA A 260 20.25 1.87 10.34
N ALA A 261 18.96 1.73 10.65
CA ALA A 261 18.20 0.50 10.41
C ALA A 261 18.10 0.17 8.92
N ILE A 262 17.77 1.15 8.08
CA ILE A 262 17.70 0.99 6.62
C ILE A 262 19.07 0.59 6.07
N LYS A 263 20.17 1.23 6.50
CA LYS A 263 21.53 0.85 6.08
C LYS A 263 21.86 -0.61 6.42
N ARG A 264 21.43 -1.11 7.59
CA ARG A 264 21.59 -2.52 7.96
C ARG A 264 20.82 -3.44 7.01
N VAL A 265 19.56 -3.12 6.71
CA VAL A 265 18.75 -3.88 5.76
C VAL A 265 19.39 -3.89 4.37
N CYS A 266 19.87 -2.75 3.88
CA CYS A 266 20.51 -2.64 2.57
C CYS A 266 21.83 -3.42 2.47
N ALA A 267 22.59 -3.56 3.56
CA ALA A 267 23.82 -4.36 3.54
C ALA A 267 23.55 -5.82 3.14
N PHE A 268 22.46 -6.42 3.62
CA PHE A 268 22.05 -7.78 3.24
C PHE A 268 21.61 -7.95 1.78
N ILE A 269 21.37 -6.86 1.04
CA ILE A 269 20.95 -6.89 -0.38
C ILE A 269 22.16 -6.81 -1.30
N VAL A 270 23.27 -6.22 -0.84
CA VAL A 270 24.49 -6.01 -1.63
C VAL A 270 25.50 -7.16 -1.45
N ASP A 271 25.44 -7.87 -0.32
CA ASP A 271 26.24 -9.08 -0.03
C ASP A 271 25.67 -10.33 -0.73
#